data_AF-A0A352BB99-F1
#
_entry.id   AF-A0A352BB99-F1
#
_cell.length_a   1.000
_cell.length_b   1.000
_cell.length_c   1.000
_cell.angle_alpha   90.00
_cell.angle_beta   90.00
_cell.angle_gamma   90.00
#
_symmetry.space_group_name_H-M   'P 1'
#
loop_
_entity.id
_entity.type
_entity.pdbx_description
1 polymer ?
#
loop_
_entity_poly.entity_id
_entity_poly.type
_entity_poly.pdbx_seq_one_letter_code
_entity_poly.pdbx_strand_id
1 'polypeptide(L)'
;MSRITSFQKPVVDMRATGFKIRQLMKESSLSVRDVQEACGFEYPQAVYAWLSGRTLPTVDNLLILSELFDVSMDCIVQKNFCKIVRSA
;
A
#
# COMPACT_ATOMS: atom_id res chain seq x y z
N MET A 1 -1.05 -34.20 10.56
CA MET A 1 -1.25 -32.74 10.50
C MET A 1 0.12 -32.07 10.51
N SER A 2 0.58 -31.60 9.35
CA SER A 2 1.90 -30.98 9.23
C SER A 2 1.88 -29.60 9.89
N ARG A 3 2.69 -29.38 10.94
CA ARG A 3 2.89 -28.06 11.54
C ARG A 3 3.72 -27.20 10.58
N ILE A 4 3.30 -25.95 10.36
CA ILE A 4 4.08 -24.97 9.60
C ILE A 4 5.36 -24.68 10.41
N THR A 5 6.50 -25.23 9.99
CA THR A 5 7.76 -25.13 10.76
C THR A 5 8.59 -23.89 10.41
N SER A 6 8.26 -23.15 9.34
CA SER A 6 8.94 -21.90 8.98
C SER A 6 8.09 -21.03 8.05
N PHE A 7 7.39 -20.03 8.60
CA PHE A 7 6.72 -18.97 7.82
C PHE A 7 7.39 -17.64 8.12
N GLN A 8 8.05 -17.04 7.12
CA GLN A 8 8.66 -15.73 7.25
C GLN A 8 7.58 -14.66 7.04
N LYS A 9 7.23 -13.94 8.11
CA LYS A 9 6.21 -12.89 8.07
C LYS A 9 6.64 -11.79 7.09
N PRO A 10 5.84 -11.47 6.05
CA PRO A 10 6.11 -10.31 5.21
C PRO A 10 5.90 -9.04 6.02
N VAL A 11 6.81 -8.07 5.88
CA VAL A 11 6.67 -6.74 6.47
C VAL A 11 6.35 -5.77 5.35
N VAL A 12 5.31 -4.96 5.52
CA VAL A 12 4.94 -3.96 4.51
C VAL A 12 6.03 -2.89 4.43
N ASP A 13 6.48 -2.59 3.22
CA ASP A 13 7.33 -1.43 2.96
C ASP A 13 6.44 -0.23 2.68
N MET A 14 6.35 0.68 3.65
CA MET A 14 5.50 1.87 3.57
C MET A 14 5.96 2.84 2.48
N ARG A 15 7.27 2.98 2.27
CA ARG A 15 7.82 3.89 1.25
C ARG A 15 7.60 3.32 -0.16
N ALA A 16 7.88 2.04 -0.34
CA ALA A 16 7.63 1.37 -1.62
C ALA A 16 6.13 1.33 -1.94
N THR A 17 5.26 1.12 -0.94
CA THR A 17 3.80 1.20 -1.11
C THR A 17 3.37 2.61 -1.52
N GLY A 18 3.87 3.65 -0.84
CA GLY A 18 3.60 5.05 -1.22
C GLY A 18 4.05 5.40 -2.64
N PHE A 19 5.21 4.90 -3.06
CA PHE A 19 5.71 5.03 -4.43
C PHE A 19 4.80 4.30 -5.43
N LYS A 20 4.37 3.08 -5.12
CA LYS A 20 3.46 2.31 -5.97
C LYS A 20 2.11 3.00 -6.16
N ILE A 21 1.54 3.57 -5.09
CA ILE A 21 0.31 4.38 -5.18
C ILE A 21 0.53 5.57 -6.13
N ARG A 22 1.65 6.30 -5.99
CA ARG A 22 1.97 7.42 -6.89
C ARG A 22 2.07 6.98 -8.35
N GLN A 23 2.62 5.81 -8.60
CA GLN A 23 2.74 5.26 -9.95
C GLN A 23 1.36 4.92 -10.53
N LEU A 24 0.51 4.21 -9.76
CA LEU A 24 -0.85 3.85 -10.18
C LEU A 24 -1.71 5.09 -10.45
N MET A 25 -1.58 6.14 -9.64
CA MET A 25 -2.23 7.43 -9.89
C MET A 25 -1.84 8.02 -11.24
N LYS A 26 -0.55 7.97 -11.60
CA LYS A 26 -0.07 8.46 -12.90
C LYS A 26 -0.58 7.60 -14.06
N GLU A 27 -0.56 6.28 -13.91
CA GLU A 27 -1.05 5.33 -14.91
C GLU A 27 -2.56 5.52 -15.15
N SER A 28 -3.31 5.86 -14.10
CA SER A 28 -4.75 6.10 -14.15
C SER A 28 -5.12 7.56 -14.45
N SER A 29 -4.13 8.45 -14.67
CA SER A 29 -4.33 9.89 -14.86
C SER A 29 -5.10 10.60 -13.73
N LEU A 30 -4.94 10.12 -12.49
CA LEU A 30 -5.62 10.64 -11.30
C LEU A 30 -4.71 11.58 -10.50
N SER A 31 -5.30 12.66 -10.01
CA SER A 31 -4.66 13.61 -9.10
C SER A 31 -4.84 13.22 -7.63
N VAL A 32 -4.08 13.87 -6.74
CA VAL A 32 -4.26 13.70 -5.28
C VAL A 32 -5.68 14.06 -4.84
N ARG A 33 -6.29 15.04 -5.52
CA ARG A 33 -7.66 15.49 -5.24
C ARG A 33 -8.67 14.42 -5.61
N ASP A 34 -8.52 13.75 -6.76
CA ASP A 34 -9.44 12.69 -7.17
C ASP A 34 -9.41 11.51 -6.19
N VAL A 35 -8.20 11.12 -5.75
CA VAL A 35 -8.03 10.07 -4.73
C VAL A 35 -8.61 10.49 -3.39
N GLN A 36 -8.41 11.75 -2.98
CA GLN A 36 -9.01 12.30 -1.76
C GLN A 36 -10.53 12.24 -1.81
N GLU A 37 -11.13 12.73 -2.91
CA GLU A 37 -12.58 12.78 -3.10
C GLU A 37 -13.17 11.37 -3.14
N ALA A 38 -12.51 10.42 -3.83
CA ALA A 38 -12.92 9.02 -3.84
C ALA A 38 -12.88 8.36 -2.46
N CYS A 39 -11.90 8.73 -1.61
CA CYS A 39 -11.82 8.25 -0.22
C CYS A 39 -12.77 8.98 0.73
N GLY A 40 -13.55 9.96 0.26
CA GLY A 40 -14.47 10.74 1.08
C GLY A 40 -13.76 11.65 2.10
N PHE A 41 -12.49 12.01 1.86
CA PHE A 41 -11.77 12.88 2.78
C PHE A 41 -12.09 14.36 2.55
N GLU A 42 -12.25 15.09 3.64
CA GLU A 42 -12.36 16.55 3.61
C GLU A 42 -11.04 17.22 3.19
N TYR A 43 -9.90 16.60 3.53
CA TYR A 43 -8.55 17.14 3.28
C TYR A 43 -7.60 16.09 2.66
N PRO A 44 -6.64 16.49 1.80
CA PRO A 44 -5.74 15.57 1.09
C PRO A 44 -4.58 15.02 1.95
N GLN A 45 -4.53 15.37 3.24
CA GLN A 45 -3.39 15.08 4.12
C GLN A 45 -3.09 13.58 4.24
N ALA A 46 -4.15 12.75 4.28
CA ALA A 46 -4.00 11.30 4.33
C ALA A 46 -3.29 10.76 3.08
N VAL A 47 -3.70 11.21 1.89
CA VAL A 47 -3.08 10.81 0.62
C VAL A 47 -1.60 11.21 0.61
N TYR A 48 -1.26 12.45 0.97
CA TYR A 48 0.14 12.87 1.07
C TYR A 48 0.95 12.06 2.09
N ALA A 49 0.35 11.64 3.20
CA ALA A 49 1.00 10.80 4.19
C ALA A 49 1.32 9.39 3.63
N TRP A 50 0.42 8.82 2.82
CA TRP A 50 0.68 7.56 2.12
C TRP A 50 1.78 7.71 1.08
N LEU A 51 1.71 8.75 0.24
CA LEU A 51 2.69 9.00 -0.83
C LEU A 51 4.11 9.28 -0.30
N SER A 52 4.23 9.75 0.94
CA SER A 52 5.52 9.96 1.63
C SER A 52 5.97 8.76 2.45
N GLY A 53 5.17 7.70 2.54
CA GLY A 53 5.44 6.52 3.35
C GLY A 53 5.39 6.76 4.86
N ARG A 54 4.71 7.82 5.31
CA ARG A 54 4.53 8.13 6.75
C ARG A 54 3.46 7.26 7.40
N THR A 55 2.42 6.90 6.64
CA THR A 55 1.33 6.03 7.08
C THR A 55 0.93 5.10 5.94
N LEU A 56 0.21 4.02 6.26
CA LEU A 56 -0.42 3.17 5.25
C LEU A 56 -1.89 3.56 5.09
N PRO A 57 -2.49 3.36 3.90
CA PRO A 57 -3.94 3.37 3.77
C PRO A 57 -4.54 2.27 4.67
N THR A 58 -5.71 2.55 5.27
CA THR A 58 -6.50 1.52 5.96
C THR A 58 -6.98 0.48 4.96
N VAL A 59 -7.49 -0.66 5.45
CA VAL A 59 -8.07 -1.69 4.58
C VAL A 59 -9.22 -1.12 3.74
N ASP A 60 -10.08 -0.30 4.33
CA ASP A 60 -11.19 0.35 3.59
C ASP A 60 -10.68 1.24 2.47
N ASN A 61 -9.64 2.05 2.74
CA ASN A 61 -9.05 2.89 1.72
C ASN A 61 -8.34 2.07 0.64
N LEU A 62 -7.72 0.92 1.00
CA LEU A 62 -7.13 0.02 0.01
C LEU A 62 -8.20 -0.59 -0.91
N LEU A 63 -9.40 -0.88 -0.41
CA LEU A 63 -10.52 -1.33 -1.26
C LEU A 63 -10.93 -0.23 -2.25
N ILE A 64 -11.11 1.00 -1.79
CA ILE A 64 -11.42 2.15 -2.65
C ILE A 64 -10.33 2.33 -3.71
N LEU A 65 -9.06 2.31 -3.31
CA LEU A 65 -7.92 2.43 -4.23
C LEU A 65 -7.86 1.27 -5.23
N SER A 66 -8.23 0.05 -4.80
CA SER A 66 -8.24 -1.13 -5.67
C SER A 66 -9.27 -1.00 -6.79
N GLU A 67 -10.45 -0.48 -6.48
CA GLU A 67 -11.49 -0.18 -7.46
C GLU A 67 -11.10 1.01 -8.34
N LEU A 68 -10.53 2.06 -7.75
CA LEU A 68 -10.14 3.28 -8.45
C LEU A 68 -9.03 3.06 -9.48
N PHE A 69 -8.09 2.16 -9.19
CA PHE A 69 -6.97 1.83 -10.06
C PHE A 69 -7.19 0.56 -10.90
N ASP A 70 -8.33 -0.12 -10.73
CA ASP A 70 -8.64 -1.42 -11.36
C ASP A 70 -7.53 -2.48 -11.14
N VAL A 71 -7.07 -2.62 -9.89
CA VAL A 71 -6.04 -3.61 -9.50
C VAL A 71 -6.39 -4.23 -8.15
N SER A 72 -5.88 -5.42 -7.87
CA SER A 72 -6.05 -6.03 -6.53
C SER A 72 -5.24 -5.29 -5.44
N MET A 73 -5.71 -5.34 -4.19
CA MET A 73 -5.02 -4.67 -3.06
C MET A 73 -3.55 -5.11 -2.88
N ASP A 74 -3.24 -6.37 -3.15
CA ASP A 74 -1.88 -6.90 -3.05
C ASP A 74 -0.95 -6.37 -4.16
N CYS A 75 -1.50 -5.87 -5.27
CA CYS A 75 -0.71 -5.14 -6.28
C CYS A 75 -0.33 -3.73 -5.80
N ILE A 76 -1.05 -3.16 -4.84
CA ILE A 76 -0.77 -1.86 -4.24
C ILE A 76 0.29 -2.01 -3.13
N VAL A 77 0.08 -2.97 -2.21
CA VAL A 77 0.91 -3.14 -1.00
C VAL A 77 2.24 -3.82 -1.31
N GLN A 78 3.35 -3.09 -1.10
CA GLN A 78 4.70 -3.61 -1.31
C GLN A 78 5.25 -4.27 -0.04
N LYS A 79 6.00 -5.37 -0.20
CA LYS A 79 6.52 -6.18 0.90
C LYS A 79 8.05 -6.17 0.89
N ASN A 80 8.65 -5.92 2.04
CA ASN A 80 10.05 -6.27 2.30
C ASN A 80 10.14 -7.68 2.87
N PHE A 81 11.07 -8.47 2.34
CA PHE A 81 11.47 -9.71 2.96
C PHE A 81 12.51 -9.40 4.03
N CYS A 82 12.12 -9.45 5.31
CA CYS A 82 13.08 -9.42 6.41
C CYS A 82 13.97 -10.67 6.28
N LYS A 83 15.20 -10.53 5.77
CA LYS A 83 16.16 -11.63 5.75
C LYS A 83 16.44 -11.99 7.21
N ILE A 84 15.94 -13.13 7.67
CA ILE A 84 16.37 -13.70 8.94
C ILE A 84 17.84 -14.07 8.75
N VAL A 85 18.75 -13.29 9.32
CA VAL A 85 20.15 -13.67 9.42
C VAL A 85 20.18 -14.89 10.33
N ARG A 86 20.42 -16.07 9.76
CA ARG A 86 20.77 -17.25 10.56
C ARG A 86 22.23 -17.10 10.93
N SER A 87 22.50 -16.74 12.18
CA SER A 87 23.82 -16.90 12.78
C SER A 87 24.17 -18.39 12.77
N ALA A 88 25.33 -18.73 12.19
CA ALA A 88 25.91 -20.06 12.26
C ALA A 88 26.49 -20.33 13.65
#